data_AF-A0A8I1Q0T8-F1
#
_entry.id   AF-A0A8I1Q0T8-F1
#
_cell.length_a   1.000
_cell.length_b   1.000
_cell.length_c   1.000
_cell.angle_alpha   90.00
_cell.angle_beta   90.00
_cell.angle_gamma   90.00
#
_symmetry.space_group_name_H-M   'P 1'
#
loop_
_entity.id
_entity.type
_entity.pdbx_description
1 polymer ?
#
loop_
_entity_poly.entity_id
_entity_poly.type
_entity_poly.pdbx_seq_one_letter_code
_entity_poly.pdbx_strand_id
1 'polypeptide(L)' 'MRDLDARAAAQQGRVDPDVELTYLRAGADPNWERPHRNGVDVTDRPEMWTPYQRARREAYEERVRQYRAEGLI' A
#
# COMPACT_ATOMS: atom_id res chain seq x y z
N MET A 1 15.64 -3.18 -5.17
CA MET A 1 14.28 -2.72 -4.78
C MET A 1 13.19 -3.16 -5.75
N ARG A 2 13.47 -3.52 -7.01
CA ARG A 2 12.45 -3.95 -8.00
C ARG A 2 11.77 -5.30 -7.71
N ASP A 3 12.43 -6.24 -7.05
CA ASP A 3 11.87 -7.58 -6.82
C ASP A 3 10.70 -7.64 -5.82
N LEU A 4 10.69 -6.75 -4.82
CA LEU A 4 9.65 -6.74 -3.79
C LEU A 4 8.31 -6.22 -4.33
N ASP A 5 8.36 -5.12 -5.08
CA ASP A 5 7.17 -4.56 -5.72
C ASP A 5 6.58 -5.50 -6.77
N ALA A 6 7.43 -6.20 -7.52
CA ALA A 6 6.98 -7.19 -8.50
C ALA A 6 6.29 -8.40 -7.84
N ARG A 7 6.81 -8.87 -6.69
CA ARG A 7 6.19 -9.97 -5.92
C ARG A 7 4.83 -9.58 -5.37
N ALA A 8 4.69 -8.36 -4.85
CA ALA A 8 3.41 -7.85 -4.36
C ALA A 8 2.40 -7.58 -5.48
N ALA A 9 2.85 -7.14 -6.65
CA ALA A 9 2.00 -6.84 -7.81
C ALA A 9 1.57 -8.08 -8.63
N ALA A 10 2.28 -9.21 -8.48
CA ALA A 10 2.05 -10.42 -9.29
C ALA A 10 0.72 -11.12 -9.01
N GLN A 11 0.03 -10.83 -7.90
CA GLN A 11 -1.33 -11.29 -7.64
C GLN A 11 -2.29 -10.10 -7.62
N GLN A 12 -3.04 -9.92 -8.70
CA GLN A 12 -4.16 -8.97 -8.77
C GLN A 12 -5.10 -9.21 -7.58
N GLY A 13 -5.00 -8.34 -6.56
CA GLY A 13 -5.92 -8.30 -5.41
C GLY A 13 -5.46 -8.98 -4.13
N ARG A 14 -4.29 -9.65 -4.09
CA ARG A 14 -3.72 -10.15 -2.82
C ARG A 14 -2.38 -9.49 -2.55
N VAL A 15 -2.38 -8.56 -1.60
CA VAL A 15 -1.16 -8.03 -1.01
C VAL A 15 -0.57 -9.13 -0.13
N ASP A 16 0.69 -9.47 -0.35
CA ASP A 16 1.43 -10.39 0.51
C ASP A 16 1.70 -9.69 1.86
N PRO A 17 1.12 -10.18 2.97
CA PRO A 17 1.28 -9.55 4.28
C PRO A 17 2.73 -9.47 4.75
N ASP A 18 3.57 -10.46 4.42
CA ASP A 18 4.97 -10.50 4.86
C ASP A 18 5.77 -9.39 4.16
N VAL A 19 5.49 -9.15 2.88
CA VAL A 19 6.12 -8.07 2.13
C VAL A 19 5.62 -6.71 2.62
N GLU A 20 4.32 -6.55 2.85
CA GLU A 20 3.76 -5.30 3.40
C GLU A 20 4.33 -4.98 4.79
N LEU A 21 4.36 -5.95 5.71
CA LEU A 21 4.97 -5.79 7.03
C LEU A 21 6.45 -5.42 6.96
N THR A 22 7.19 -5.94 5.97
CA THR A 22 8.60 -5.58 5.77
C THR A 22 8.77 -4.10 5.48
N TYR A 23 7.93 -3.51 4.62
CA TYR A 23 7.93 -2.07 4.34
C TYR A 23 7.53 -1.27 5.59
N LEU A 24 6.43 -1.67 6.24
CA LEU A 24 5.88 -0.96 7.39
C LEU A 24 6.85 -0.92 8.58
N ARG A 25 7.53 -2.04 8.88
CA ARG A 25 8.57 -2.10 9.93
C ARG A 25 9.79 -1.24 9.63
N ALA A 26 10.05 -0.97 8.34
CA ALA A 26 11.09 -0.04 7.91
C ALA A 26 10.62 1.44 7.95
N GLY A 27 9.38 1.70 8.36
CA GLY A 27 8.80 3.05 8.41
C GLY A 27 8.41 3.61 7.04
N ALA A 28 8.22 2.75 6.04
CA ALA A 28 7.86 3.14 4.68
C ALA A 28 6.50 2.56 4.27
N ASP A 29 5.69 3.37 3.57
CA ASP A 29 4.51 2.87 2.87
C ASP A 29 4.95 2.10 1.61
N PRO A 30 4.35 0.94 1.30
CA PRO A 30 4.66 0.22 0.07
C PRO A 30 4.33 1.01 -1.19
N ASN A 31 5.16 0.91 -2.21
CA ASN A 31 5.01 1.67 -3.46
C ASN A 31 3.68 1.37 -4.18
N TRP A 32 3.14 0.16 -4.05
CA TRP A 32 1.85 -0.22 -4.65
C TRP A 32 0.64 0.38 -3.95
N GLU A 33 0.80 0.91 -2.73
CA GLU A 33 -0.25 1.65 -2.02
C GLU A 33 -0.17 3.17 -2.28
N ARG A 34 0.83 3.62 -3.05
CA ARG A 34 1.00 5.02 -3.47
C ARG A 34 0.37 5.24 -4.85
N PRO A 35 -0.78 5.93 -4.95
CA PRO A 35 -1.41 6.16 -6.24
C PRO A 35 -0.55 7.09 -7.12
N HIS A 36 -0.36 6.69 -8.37
CA HIS A 36 0.32 7.49 -9.38
C HIS A 36 -0.63 7.84 -10.52
N ARG A 37 -0.54 9.08 -11.03
CA ARG A 37 -1.30 9.55 -12.20
C ARG A 37 -0.35 10.24 -13.16
N ASN A 38 -0.29 9.77 -14.40
CA ASN A 38 0.65 10.26 -15.42
C ASN A 38 2.12 10.28 -14.94
N GLY A 39 2.52 9.26 -14.16
CA GLY A 39 3.86 9.16 -13.59
C GLY A 39 4.13 10.05 -12.36
N VAL A 40 3.15 10.83 -11.92
CA VAL A 40 3.26 11.68 -10.72
C VAL A 40 2.62 10.97 -9.54
N ASP A 41 3.33 10.91 -8.42
CA ASP A 41 2.77 10.46 -7.14
C ASP A 41 1.72 11.49 -6.67
N VAL A 42 0.49 11.02 -6.47
CA VAL A 42 -0.65 11.83 -6.00
C VAL A 42 -1.12 11.41 -4.61
N THR A 43 -0.31 10.69 -3.83
CA THR A 43 -0.66 10.21 -2.48
C THR A 43 -1.14 11.35 -1.57
N ASP A 44 -0.53 12.53 -1.64
CA ASP A 44 -0.93 13.68 -0.81
C ASP A 44 -2.06 14.54 -1.44
N ARG A 45 -2.69 14.07 -2.53
CA ARG A 45 -3.71 14.80 -3.30
C ARG A 45 -5.00 13.98 -3.44
N PRO A 46 -5.77 13.78 -2.35
CA PRO A 46 -6.97 12.93 -2.35
C PRO A 46 -8.08 13.40 -3.31
N GLU A 47 -8.08 14.66 -3.71
CA GLU A 47 -8.94 15.22 -4.76
C GLU A 47 -8.65 14.65 -6.15
N MET A 48 -7.42 14.18 -6.38
CA MET A 48 -7.01 13.58 -7.65
C MET A 48 -7.28 12.07 -7.73
N TRP A 49 -7.68 11.46 -6.62
CA TRP A 49 -7.88 10.03 -6.50
C TRP A 49 -9.18 9.59 -7.16
N THR A 50 -9.12 8.46 -7.87
CA THR A 50 -10.33 7.77 -8.35
C THR A 50 -11.07 7.10 -7.20
N PRO A 51 -12.37 6.79 -7.35
CA PRO A 51 -13.11 6.02 -6.34
C PRO A 51 -12.43 4.69 -5.97
N TYR A 52 -11.81 4.02 -6.95
CA TYR A 52 -11.04 2.80 -6.72
C TYR A 52 -9.81 3.04 -5.83
N GLN A 53 -9.05 4.12 -6.07
CA GLN A 53 -7.88 4.46 -5.27
C GLN A 53 -8.26 4.80 -3.82
N ARG A 54 -9.40 5.47 -3.62
CA ARG A 54 -9.94 5.75 -2.27
C ARG A 54 -10.30 4.46 -1.55
N ALA A 55 -11.09 3.58 -2.17
CA ALA A 55 -11.44 2.29 -1.58
C ALA A 55 -10.21 1.42 -1.27
N ARG A 56 -9.19 1.46 -2.15
CA ARG A 56 -7.93 0.77 -1.92
C ARG A 56 -7.18 1.33 -0.71
N ARG A 57 -7.12 2.66 -0.55
CA ARG A 57 -6.50 3.29 0.62
C ARG A 57 -7.23 2.93 1.91
N GLU A 58 -8.56 2.94 1.91
CA GLU A 58 -9.35 2.54 3.09
C GLU A 58 -9.02 1.09 3.49
N ALA A 59 -8.92 0.18 2.52
CA ALA A 59 -8.53 -1.20 2.77
C ALA A 59 -7.09 -1.32 3.28
N TYR A 60 -6.16 -0.49 2.80
CA TYR A 60 -4.79 -0.43 3.32
C TYR A 60 -4.75 0.05 4.78
N GLU A 61 -5.44 1.14 5.08
CA GLU A 61 -5.48 1.71 6.43
C GLU A 61 -6.10 0.74 7.43
N GLU A 62 -7.11 -0.04 7.03
CA GLU A 62 -7.67 -1.12 7.85
C GLU A 62 -6.63 -2.21 8.16
N ARG A 63 -5.84 -2.65 7.17
CA ARG A 63 -4.76 -3.62 7.42
C ARG A 63 -3.70 -3.07 8.36
N VAL A 64 -3.28 -1.81 8.17
CA VAL A 64 -2.32 -1.15 9.07
C VAL A 64 -2.87 -1.06 10.50
N ARG A 65 -4.17 -0.74 10.66
CA ARG A 65 -4.82 -0.76 11.98
C ARG A 65 -4.77 -2.15 12.60
N GLN A 66 -5.08 -3.20 11.83
CA GLN A 66 -5.02 -4.58 12.29
C GLN A 66 -3.60 -4.97 12.72
N TYR A 67 -2.59 -4.67 11.91
CA TYR A 67 -1.19 -4.97 12.24
C TYR A 67 -0.72 -4.29 13.53
N ARG A 68 -1.14 -3.05 13.77
CA ARG A 68 -0.87 -2.34 15.04
C ARG A 68 -1.59 -3.00 16.23
N ALA A 69 -2.86 -3.37 16.05
CA ALA A 69 -3.63 -4.03 17.10
C ALA A 69 -3.05 -5.41 17.47
N GLU A 70 -2.44 -6.10 16.51
CA GLU A 70 -1.76 -7.38 16.69
C GLU A 70 -0.30 -7.24 17.15
N GLY A 71 0.23 -6.01 17.26
CA GLY A 71 1.61 -5.75 17.68
C GLY A 71 2.67 -6.17 16.67
N LEU A 72 2.31 -6.25 15.37
CA LEU A 72 3.21 -6.63 14.30
C LEU A 72 4.09 -5.47 13.80
N ILE A 73 3.65 -4.23 14.05
CA ILE A 73 4.31 -2.94 13.77
C ILE A 73 4.06 -1.93 14.88
#